data_AF-A0A9W9VZG2-F1
#
_entry.id   AF-A0A9W9VZG2-F1
#
_cell.length_a   1.000
_cell.length_b   1.000
_cell.length_c   1.000
_cell.angle_alpha   90.00
_cell.angle_beta   90.00
_cell.angle_gamma   90.00
#
_symmetry.space_group_name_H-M   'P 1'
#
loop_
_entity.id
_entity.type
_entity.pdbx_description
1 polymer ?
#
loop_
_entity_poly.entity_id
_entity_poly.type
_entity_poly.pdbx_seq_one_letter_code
_entity_poly.pdbx_strand_id
1 'polypeptide(L)'
;MSPPPHFDEWYHFATSRNTVLIDEFDKIYHTLLPFWGLTPSVMRSRVREDLGRINTTYLMGIAIREGRILDFGKGQGGFQRDATIKILEKFSQWLPDINLQFNAHDEPRVVVPHEQLHRFVLEGQVAQSRLKSQSDVSNLFSPGETDNPVPPVPASTSRWNNIEFQETWLYSRLSCPPDTPVMALDGNAPDNTAAYAMEPLGFVFNQSAASDICSSPSLRHRLGVFQRPNSFKLTNKLVPMFSMSHPSSFQDIGVPSPFYYGDMSSFDPESSVPWEEKKPQIYWRGRTTGGHSQSSS
;
A
#
# COMPACT_ATOMS: atom_id res chain seq x y z
N MET A 1 11.24 -7.27 -16.54
CA MET A 1 10.27 -8.39 -16.42
C MET A 1 9.42 -8.34 -17.67
N SER A 2 8.93 -9.47 -18.20
CA SER A 2 7.99 -9.38 -19.32
C SER A 2 6.73 -8.63 -18.89
N PRO A 3 6.13 -7.81 -19.76
CA PRO A 3 4.89 -7.12 -19.43
C PRO A 3 3.76 -8.13 -19.17
N PRO A 4 2.75 -7.77 -18.36
CA PRO A 4 1.59 -8.61 -18.16
C PRO A 4 0.77 -8.74 -19.46
N PRO A 5 -0.14 -9.73 -19.54
CA PRO A 5 -1.10 -9.77 -20.62
C PRO A 5 -1.91 -8.47 -20.76
N HIS A 6 -2.23 -8.09 -21.99
CA HIS A 6 -2.92 -6.84 -22.36
C HIS A 6 -2.18 -5.54 -22.01
N PHE A 7 -0.84 -5.59 -21.92
CA PHE A 7 -0.05 -4.38 -21.69
C PHE A 7 -0.10 -3.39 -22.86
N ASP A 8 -0.32 -3.87 -24.08
CA ASP A 8 -0.59 -3.06 -25.26
C ASP A 8 -1.84 -2.18 -25.09
N GLU A 9 -2.92 -2.72 -24.52
CA GLU A 9 -4.14 -1.98 -24.19
C GLU A 9 -3.88 -0.89 -23.14
N TRP A 10 -3.09 -1.22 -22.10
CA TRP A 10 -2.64 -0.24 -21.12
C TRP A 10 -1.81 0.88 -21.78
N TYR A 11 -0.90 0.54 -22.69
CA TYR A 11 -0.05 1.52 -23.37
C TYR A 11 -0.87 2.46 -24.27
N HIS A 12 -1.84 1.92 -25.02
CA HIS A 12 -2.78 2.72 -25.79
C HIS A 12 -3.64 3.64 -24.91
N PHE A 13 -4.11 3.13 -23.77
CA PHE A 13 -4.87 3.94 -22.80
C PHE A 13 -4.03 5.09 -22.23
N ALA A 14 -2.77 4.85 -21.86
CA ALA A 14 -1.89 5.88 -21.31
C ALA A 14 -1.51 6.95 -22.35
N THR A 15 -1.11 6.53 -23.55
CA THR A 15 -0.67 7.44 -24.62
C THR A 15 -1.82 8.30 -25.14
N SER A 16 -3.02 7.75 -25.30
CA SER A 16 -4.22 8.52 -25.71
C SER A 16 -4.63 9.62 -24.72
N ARG A 17 -4.14 9.56 -23.48
CA ARG A 17 -4.41 10.54 -22.41
C ARG A 17 -3.24 11.49 -22.16
N ASN A 18 -2.21 11.47 -23.00
CA ASN A 18 -1.00 12.28 -22.84
C ASN A 18 -0.37 12.11 -21.45
N THR A 19 -0.40 10.88 -20.91
CA THR A 19 0.29 10.58 -19.65
C THR A 19 1.78 10.86 -19.81
N VAL A 20 2.35 11.65 -18.89
CA VAL A 20 3.76 12.08 -18.96
C VAL A 20 4.69 10.96 -18.49
N LEU A 21 4.31 10.26 -17.42
CA LEU A 21 5.09 9.20 -16.79
C LEU A 21 4.57 7.84 -17.24
N ILE A 22 5.10 7.33 -18.36
CA ILE A 22 4.63 6.08 -19.00
C ILE A 22 5.52 4.87 -18.68
N ASP A 23 6.69 5.07 -18.09
CA ASP A 23 7.69 4.04 -17.87
C ASP A 23 8.12 3.89 -16.40
N GLU A 24 7.41 4.55 -15.48
CA GLU A 24 7.64 4.53 -14.03
C GLU A 24 7.14 3.24 -13.35
N PHE A 25 7.68 2.09 -13.74
CA PHE A 25 7.29 0.76 -13.24
C PHE A 25 8.16 0.24 -12.10
N ASP A 26 9.32 0.83 -11.87
CA ASP A 26 10.29 0.32 -10.89
C ASP A 26 9.66 0.16 -9.51
N LYS A 27 8.86 1.15 -9.08
CA LYS A 27 8.13 1.07 -7.82
C LYS A 27 7.19 -0.13 -7.77
N ILE A 28 6.43 -0.38 -8.83
CA ILE A 28 5.53 -1.53 -8.92
C ILE A 28 6.33 -2.83 -8.85
N TYR A 29 7.44 -2.93 -9.59
CA TYR A 29 8.28 -4.13 -9.58
C TYR A 29 8.93 -4.38 -8.23
N HIS A 30 9.44 -3.35 -7.57
CA HIS A 30 10.01 -3.44 -6.23
C HIS A 30 8.95 -3.84 -5.18
N THR A 31 7.77 -3.22 -5.20
CA THR A 31 6.67 -3.55 -4.29
C THR A 31 6.16 -4.98 -4.50
N LEU A 32 6.07 -5.45 -5.75
CA LEU A 32 5.56 -6.79 -6.05
C LEU A 32 6.61 -7.90 -5.88
N LEU A 33 7.91 -7.57 -5.81
CA LEU A 33 8.99 -8.55 -5.75
C LEU A 33 8.81 -9.63 -4.65
N PRO A 34 8.47 -9.29 -3.39
CA PRO A 34 8.29 -10.32 -2.35
C PRO A 34 7.16 -11.31 -2.67
N PHE A 35 6.12 -10.87 -3.40
CA PHE A 35 4.97 -11.71 -3.73
C PHE A 35 5.31 -12.81 -4.75
N TRP A 36 6.36 -12.61 -5.56
CA TRP A 36 6.89 -13.65 -6.45
C TRP A 36 7.51 -14.84 -5.70
N GLY A 37 7.84 -14.66 -4.42
CA GLY A 37 8.30 -15.73 -3.53
C GLY A 37 7.17 -16.61 -2.97
N LEU A 38 5.91 -16.35 -3.34
CA LEU A 38 4.75 -17.15 -2.93
C LEU A 38 4.13 -17.87 -4.12
N THR A 39 3.55 -19.04 -3.87
CA THR A 39 2.72 -19.70 -4.88
C THR A 39 1.41 -18.92 -5.07
N PRO A 40 0.85 -18.85 -6.29
CA PRO A 40 -0.41 -18.18 -6.54
C PRO A 40 -1.57 -18.69 -5.67
N SER A 41 -1.61 -20.00 -5.39
CA SER A 41 -2.65 -20.60 -4.54
C SER A 41 -2.63 -20.08 -3.10
N VAL A 42 -1.44 -19.88 -2.52
CA VAL A 42 -1.30 -19.32 -1.16
C VAL A 42 -1.79 -17.88 -1.12
N MET A 43 -1.47 -17.06 -2.11
CA MET A 43 -1.96 -15.68 -2.17
C MET A 43 -3.48 -15.62 -2.28
N ARG A 44 -4.08 -16.44 -3.16
CA ARG A 44 -5.55 -16.49 -3.33
C ARG A 44 -6.27 -17.01 -2.09
N SER A 45 -5.76 -18.06 -1.44
CA SER A 45 -6.26 -18.54 -0.14
C SER A 45 -6.19 -17.44 0.92
N ARG A 46 -5.08 -16.69 0.97
CA ARG A 46 -4.93 -15.57 1.91
C ARG A 46 -6.00 -14.50 1.71
N VAL A 47 -6.20 -14.04 0.48
CA VAL A 47 -7.23 -13.03 0.14
C VAL A 47 -8.63 -13.57 0.46
N ARG A 48 -8.91 -14.83 0.14
CA ARG A 48 -10.21 -15.46 0.42
C ARG A 48 -10.54 -15.49 1.92
N GLU A 49 -9.57 -15.87 2.75
CA GLU A 49 -9.74 -15.90 4.22
C GLU A 49 -9.99 -14.51 4.81
N ASP A 50 -9.25 -13.50 4.35
CA ASP A 50 -9.36 -12.12 4.82
C ASP A 50 -10.72 -11.51 4.45
N LEU A 51 -11.16 -11.74 3.22
CA LEU A 51 -12.46 -11.30 2.70
C LEU A 51 -13.65 -12.05 3.33
N GLY A 52 -13.46 -13.30 3.77
CA GLY A 52 -14.46 -14.05 4.54
C GLY A 52 -14.79 -13.44 5.91
N ARG A 53 -13.95 -12.53 6.45
CA ARG A 53 -14.11 -11.88 7.76
C ARG A 53 -14.35 -10.37 7.69
N ILE A 54 -14.83 -9.90 6.54
CA ILE A 54 -14.98 -8.50 6.16
C ILE A 54 -15.65 -7.59 7.18
N ASN A 55 -16.64 -8.08 7.94
CA ASN A 55 -17.33 -7.31 8.97
C ASN A 55 -16.44 -6.92 10.16
N THR A 56 -15.32 -7.61 10.38
CA THR A 56 -14.40 -7.40 11.52
C THR A 56 -13.08 -6.77 11.11
N THR A 57 -12.69 -6.91 9.84
CA THR A 57 -11.38 -6.52 9.32
C THR A 57 -11.37 -5.13 8.65
N TYR A 58 -12.55 -4.55 8.36
CA TYR A 58 -12.70 -3.26 7.63
C TYR A 58 -11.89 -3.29 6.33
N LEU A 59 -12.18 -4.30 5.52
CA LEU A 59 -11.62 -4.48 4.19
C LEU A 59 -12.73 -4.25 3.16
N MET A 60 -12.35 -3.69 2.02
CA MET A 60 -13.20 -3.62 0.85
C MET A 60 -12.72 -4.68 -0.15
N GLY A 61 -13.59 -5.63 -0.46
CA GLY A 61 -13.35 -6.66 -1.46
C GLY A 61 -13.92 -6.27 -2.82
N ILE A 62 -13.15 -6.53 -3.86
CA ILE A 62 -13.58 -6.40 -5.25
C ILE A 62 -13.21 -7.67 -5.99
N ALA A 63 -14.18 -8.31 -6.62
CA ALA A 63 -14.00 -9.40 -7.56
C ALA A 63 -14.22 -8.90 -8.98
N ILE A 64 -13.39 -9.35 -9.91
CA ILE A 64 -13.61 -9.19 -11.35
C ILE A 64 -13.90 -10.57 -11.93
N ARG A 65 -14.97 -10.69 -12.71
CA ARG A 65 -15.37 -11.92 -13.40
C ARG A 65 -15.77 -11.58 -14.83
N GLU A 66 -15.03 -12.06 -15.81
CA GLU A 66 -15.29 -11.76 -17.23
C GLU A 66 -15.42 -10.24 -17.48
N GLY A 67 -14.54 -9.44 -16.86
CA GLY A 67 -14.58 -7.98 -16.92
C GLY A 67 -15.66 -7.29 -16.09
N ARG A 68 -16.61 -8.03 -15.50
CA ARG A 68 -17.66 -7.50 -14.61
C ARG A 68 -17.13 -7.34 -13.19
N ILE A 69 -17.39 -6.18 -12.59
CA ILE A 69 -16.95 -5.84 -11.23
C ILE A 69 -18.06 -6.22 -10.25
N LEU A 70 -17.69 -6.96 -9.22
CA LEU A 70 -18.53 -7.36 -8.10
C LEU A 70 -17.86 -6.87 -6.82
N ASP A 71 -18.55 -6.09 -6.01
CA ASP A 71 -18.01 -5.61 -4.75
C ASP A 71 -18.69 -6.30 -3.56
N PHE A 72 -17.95 -6.41 -2.47
CA PHE A 72 -18.44 -6.90 -1.20
C PHE A 72 -17.53 -6.30 -0.13
N GLY A 73 -18.10 -5.70 0.90
CA GLY A 73 -17.36 -4.60 1.51
C GLY A 73 -17.83 -4.15 2.87
N LYS A 74 -16.87 -3.72 3.70
CA LYS A 74 -17.06 -2.48 4.46
C LYS A 74 -15.90 -1.52 4.14
N GLY A 75 -16.18 -0.48 3.36
CA GLY A 75 -15.32 0.70 3.23
C GLY A 75 -15.56 1.71 4.37
N GLN A 76 -14.79 2.80 4.42
CA GLN A 76 -15.11 3.98 5.25
C GLN A 76 -16.24 4.83 4.62
N GLY A 77 -17.38 4.20 4.33
CA GLY A 77 -18.50 4.80 3.61
C GLY A 77 -18.55 4.45 2.11
N GLY A 78 -19.56 4.99 1.41
CA GLY A 78 -19.82 4.67 0.00
C GLY A 78 -18.76 5.22 -0.97
N PHE A 79 -18.16 6.39 -0.67
CA PHE A 79 -17.28 7.07 -1.61
C PHE A 79 -16.03 6.26 -2.00
N GLN A 80 -15.37 5.57 -1.03
CA GLN A 80 -14.16 4.79 -1.32
C GLN A 80 -14.48 3.67 -2.32
N ARG A 81 -15.60 2.99 -2.10
CA ARG A 81 -16.12 1.94 -2.97
C ARG A 81 -16.44 2.49 -4.35
N ASP A 82 -17.32 3.48 -4.42
CA ASP A 82 -17.85 3.99 -5.68
C ASP A 82 -16.74 4.59 -6.55
N ALA A 83 -15.81 5.34 -5.95
CA ALA A 83 -14.65 5.88 -6.64
C ALA A 83 -13.66 4.79 -7.10
N THR A 84 -13.44 3.74 -6.30
CA THR A 84 -12.58 2.60 -6.72
C THR A 84 -13.21 1.85 -7.90
N ILE A 85 -14.52 1.61 -7.86
CA ILE A 85 -15.26 0.99 -8.97
C ILE A 85 -15.12 1.86 -10.23
N LYS A 86 -15.36 3.17 -10.14
CA LYS A 86 -15.21 4.13 -11.25
C LYS A 86 -13.81 4.15 -11.85
N ILE A 87 -12.76 3.87 -11.06
CA ILE A 87 -11.40 3.70 -11.58
C ILE A 87 -11.29 2.40 -12.37
N LEU A 88 -11.71 1.28 -11.78
CA LEU A 88 -11.58 -0.06 -12.35
C LEU A 88 -12.44 -0.26 -13.61
N GLU A 89 -13.63 0.32 -13.69
CA GLU A 89 -14.54 0.23 -14.85
C GLU A 89 -13.88 0.65 -16.16
N LYS A 90 -12.85 1.50 -16.10
CA LYS A 90 -12.12 1.97 -17.29
C LYS A 90 -11.29 0.88 -17.96
N PHE A 91 -10.95 -0.18 -17.24
CA PHE A 91 -10.02 -1.21 -17.73
C PHE A 91 -10.33 -2.65 -17.27
N SER A 92 -11.42 -2.87 -16.52
CA SER A 92 -11.75 -4.19 -15.95
C SER A 92 -11.91 -5.28 -17.00
N GLN A 93 -12.36 -4.94 -18.21
CA GLN A 93 -12.50 -5.85 -19.35
C GLN A 93 -11.20 -6.54 -19.79
N TRP A 94 -10.04 -5.94 -19.47
CA TRP A 94 -8.71 -6.50 -19.80
C TRP A 94 -8.05 -7.20 -18.60
N LEU A 95 -8.72 -7.26 -17.45
CA LEU A 95 -8.22 -7.93 -16.25
C LEU A 95 -8.71 -9.37 -16.18
N PRO A 96 -7.92 -10.28 -15.56
CA PRO A 96 -8.35 -11.64 -15.35
C PRO A 96 -9.42 -11.73 -14.26
N ASP A 97 -10.02 -12.90 -14.15
CA ASP A 97 -10.79 -13.28 -12.97
C ASP A 97 -9.91 -13.22 -11.72
N ILE A 98 -10.20 -12.26 -10.84
CA ILE A 98 -9.37 -11.98 -9.66
C ILE A 98 -10.22 -11.50 -8.48
N ASN A 99 -9.73 -11.73 -7.26
CA ASN A 99 -10.23 -11.12 -6.04
C ASN A 99 -9.16 -10.17 -5.51
N LEU A 100 -9.54 -8.93 -5.27
CA LEU A 100 -8.72 -7.85 -4.75
C LEU A 100 -9.24 -7.45 -3.37
N GLN A 101 -8.33 -7.15 -2.46
CA GLN A 101 -8.67 -6.61 -1.15
C GLN A 101 -8.01 -5.26 -0.94
N PHE A 102 -8.81 -4.30 -0.52
CA PHE A 102 -8.41 -2.92 -0.28
C PHE A 102 -8.53 -2.62 1.20
N ASN A 103 -7.51 -1.98 1.73
CA ASN A 103 -7.54 -1.40 3.05
C ASN A 103 -8.49 -0.20 3.05
N ALA A 104 -9.53 -0.25 3.89
CA ALA A 104 -10.45 0.88 4.04
C ALA A 104 -9.91 1.96 4.99
N HIS A 105 -8.93 1.63 5.85
CA HIS A 105 -8.36 2.55 6.84
C HIS A 105 -7.19 3.34 6.26
N ASP A 106 -6.89 4.49 6.89
CA ASP A 106 -5.73 5.30 6.55
C ASP A 106 -4.42 4.63 7.01
N GLU A 107 -4.50 3.84 8.08
CA GLU A 107 -3.36 3.14 8.65
C GLU A 107 -3.01 1.87 7.87
N PRO A 108 -1.71 1.59 7.68
CA PRO A 108 -1.22 0.47 6.87
C PRO A 108 -1.45 -0.90 7.56
N ARG A 109 -1.28 -1.99 6.81
CA ARG A 109 -1.79 -3.32 7.22
C ARG A 109 -0.75 -4.43 7.25
N VAL A 110 0.30 -4.38 6.45
CA VAL A 110 1.18 -5.53 6.23
C VAL A 110 2.61 -5.21 6.64
N VAL A 111 3.10 -5.82 7.74
CA VAL A 111 4.51 -5.73 8.15
C VAL A 111 5.09 -7.12 8.31
N VAL A 112 5.91 -7.54 7.36
CA VAL A 112 6.54 -8.86 7.39
C VAL A 112 7.88 -8.77 8.12
N PRO A 113 8.14 -9.60 9.16
CA PRO A 113 9.42 -9.61 9.84
C PRO A 113 10.60 -9.77 8.88
N HIS A 114 11.70 -9.05 9.14
CA HIS A 114 12.83 -8.90 8.23
C HIS A 114 13.34 -10.22 7.62
N GLU A 115 13.61 -11.23 8.45
CA GLU A 115 14.11 -12.53 7.97
C GLU A 115 13.16 -13.19 6.97
N GLN A 116 11.85 -13.11 7.23
CA GLN A 116 10.84 -13.68 6.35
C GLN A 116 10.70 -12.84 5.07
N LEU A 117 10.72 -11.52 5.18
CA LEU A 117 10.68 -10.62 4.02
C LEU A 117 11.88 -10.83 3.11
N HIS A 118 13.09 -10.92 3.68
CA HIS A 118 14.32 -11.18 2.96
C HIS A 118 14.24 -12.48 2.16
N ARG A 119 13.71 -13.55 2.76
CA ARG A 119 13.48 -14.83 2.06
C ARG A 119 12.50 -14.68 0.90
N PHE A 120 11.38 -13.98 1.08
CA PHE A 120 10.42 -13.73 0.00
C PHE A 120 11.05 -12.94 -1.16
N VAL A 121 11.91 -11.97 -0.86
CA VAL A 121 12.65 -11.20 -1.88
C VAL A 121 13.62 -12.11 -2.65
N LEU A 122 14.40 -12.94 -1.97
CA LEU A 122 15.33 -13.88 -2.62
C LEU A 122 14.59 -14.87 -3.53
N GLU A 123 13.54 -15.50 -3.02
CA GLU A 123 12.69 -16.41 -3.81
C GLU A 123 12.04 -15.69 -5.00
N GLY A 124 11.60 -14.44 -4.81
CA GLY A 124 11.05 -13.61 -5.87
C GLY A 124 12.06 -13.29 -6.97
N GLN A 125 13.32 -13.01 -6.61
CA GLN A 125 14.40 -12.79 -7.58
C GLN A 125 14.71 -14.05 -8.39
N VAL A 126 14.71 -15.23 -7.74
CA VAL A 126 14.87 -16.52 -8.41
C VAL A 126 13.71 -16.77 -9.38
N ALA A 127 12.47 -16.54 -8.95
CA ALA A 127 11.28 -16.70 -9.78
C ALA A 127 11.30 -15.78 -11.01
N GLN A 128 11.65 -14.50 -10.84
CA GLN A 128 11.79 -13.55 -11.95
C GLN A 128 12.94 -13.91 -12.89
N SER A 129 14.06 -14.41 -12.37
CA SER A 129 15.21 -14.84 -13.20
C SER A 129 14.85 -16.01 -14.10
N ARG A 130 14.10 -16.99 -13.57
CA ARG A 130 13.55 -18.10 -14.37
C ARG A 130 12.66 -17.60 -15.50
N LEU A 131 11.77 -16.64 -15.22
CA LEU A 131 10.89 -16.06 -16.24
C LEU A 131 11.65 -15.28 -17.32
N LYS A 132 12.71 -14.55 -16.95
CA LYS A 132 13.56 -13.86 -17.94
C LYS A 132 14.29 -14.82 -18.88
N SER A 133 14.56 -16.06 -18.45
CA SER A 133 15.21 -17.08 -19.27
C SER A 133 14.25 -17.83 -20.21
N GLN A 134 12.94 -17.64 -20.08
CA GLN A 134 11.96 -18.24 -20.98
C GLN A 134 11.77 -17.38 -22.24
N SER A 135 11.87 -18.00 -23.42
CA SER A 135 11.64 -17.34 -24.72
C SER A 135 10.16 -17.18 -25.05
N ASP A 136 9.31 -18.07 -24.53
CA ASP A 136 7.91 -18.17 -24.93
C ASP A 136 7.02 -17.47 -23.89
N VAL A 137 6.78 -16.18 -24.12
CA VAL A 137 5.85 -15.39 -23.30
C VAL A 137 4.45 -15.47 -23.92
N SER A 138 3.49 -15.99 -23.16
CA SER A 138 2.08 -16.02 -23.56
C SER A 138 1.37 -14.73 -23.17
N ASN A 139 0.56 -14.17 -24.07
CA ASN A 139 -0.35 -13.04 -23.77
C ASN A 139 -1.66 -13.54 -23.14
N LEU A 140 -1.58 -14.47 -22.19
CA LEU A 140 -2.73 -15.05 -21.50
C LEU A 140 -2.47 -15.08 -20.00
N PHE A 141 -3.51 -14.78 -19.23
CA PHE A 141 -3.45 -14.98 -17.79
C PHE A 141 -3.52 -16.47 -17.44
N SER A 142 -2.91 -16.85 -16.32
CA SER A 142 -3.14 -18.16 -15.73
C SER A 142 -4.64 -18.32 -15.40
N PRO A 143 -5.23 -19.51 -15.55
CA PRO A 143 -6.64 -19.73 -15.20
C PRO A 143 -6.96 -19.19 -13.80
N GLY A 144 -7.98 -18.33 -13.73
CA GLY A 144 -8.46 -17.73 -12.50
C GLY A 144 -9.22 -18.73 -11.64
N GLU A 145 -9.47 -18.36 -10.38
CA GLU A 145 -10.44 -19.09 -9.55
C GLU A 145 -11.85 -18.68 -9.99
N THR A 146 -12.51 -19.56 -10.75
CA THR A 146 -13.88 -19.37 -11.26
C THR A 146 -14.96 -19.64 -10.20
N ASP A 147 -14.56 -20.12 -9.03
CA ASP A 147 -15.49 -20.26 -7.91
C ASP A 147 -16.04 -18.87 -7.53
N ASN A 148 -17.37 -18.79 -7.44
CA ASN A 148 -18.14 -17.58 -7.14
C ASN A 148 -17.51 -16.71 -6.04
N PRO A 149 -17.67 -15.37 -6.09
CA PRO A 149 -16.99 -14.44 -5.19
C PRO A 149 -17.59 -14.47 -3.77
N VAL A 150 -17.36 -15.56 -3.04
CA VAL A 150 -17.75 -15.88 -1.64
C VAL A 150 -19.02 -16.77 -1.56
N PRO A 151 -18.89 -17.98 -0.99
CA PRO A 151 -19.43 -18.21 0.35
C PRO A 151 -18.31 -18.05 1.37
N PRO A 152 -18.51 -17.37 2.52
CA PRO A 152 -17.46 -17.31 3.51
C PRO A 152 -17.33 -18.73 4.03
N VAL A 153 -16.14 -19.32 3.92
CA VAL A 153 -15.73 -20.21 4.99
C VAL A 153 -15.46 -19.26 6.15
N PRO A 154 -16.22 -19.31 7.26
CA PRO A 154 -15.83 -18.59 8.45
C PRO A 154 -14.48 -19.16 8.87
N ALA A 155 -13.40 -18.44 8.56
CA ALA A 155 -12.10 -18.81 9.08
C ALA A 155 -12.21 -18.75 10.61
N SER A 156 -11.93 -19.84 11.31
CA SER A 156 -12.02 -19.88 12.78
C SER A 156 -10.98 -18.96 13.44
N THR A 157 -9.92 -18.60 12.70
CA THR A 157 -8.81 -17.76 13.17
C THR A 157 -8.68 -16.51 12.30
N SER A 158 -8.26 -15.40 12.92
CA SER A 158 -7.92 -14.15 12.23
C SER A 158 -6.40 -13.98 12.26
N ARG A 159 -5.80 -13.56 11.14
CA ARG A 159 -4.38 -13.16 11.08
C ARG A 159 -4.13 -11.70 11.40
N TRP A 160 -5.20 -10.94 11.64
CA TRP A 160 -5.17 -9.52 11.92
C TRP A 160 -5.06 -9.31 13.42
N ASN A 161 -3.95 -8.71 13.85
CA ASN A 161 -3.74 -8.25 15.21
C ASN A 161 -4.30 -6.84 15.33
N ASN A 162 -5.25 -6.63 16.24
CA ASN A 162 -5.79 -5.30 16.52
C ASN A 162 -5.01 -4.66 17.66
N ILE A 163 -4.31 -3.56 17.36
CA ILE A 163 -3.55 -2.76 18.32
C ILE A 163 -3.92 -1.26 18.21
N GLU A 164 -5.18 -0.98 17.92
CA GLU A 164 -5.74 0.37 17.98
C GLU A 164 -5.42 1.07 19.31
N PHE A 165 -5.19 2.38 19.23
CA PHE A 165 -4.87 3.25 20.37
C PHE A 165 -3.59 2.92 21.15
N GLN A 166 -2.76 2.01 20.62
CA GLN A 166 -1.47 1.62 21.21
C GLN A 166 -0.29 2.16 20.41
N GLU A 167 0.89 2.14 21.03
CA GLU A 167 2.16 2.42 20.35
C GLU A 167 2.47 1.32 19.35
N THR A 168 2.75 1.70 18.11
CA THR A 168 2.91 0.77 16.99
C THR A 168 4.32 0.75 16.43
N TRP A 169 5.26 1.53 16.99
CA TRP A 169 6.62 1.65 16.48
C TRP A 169 7.35 0.31 16.45
N LEU A 170 7.24 -0.46 17.54
CA LEU A 170 7.88 -1.77 17.65
C LEU A 170 7.37 -2.75 16.60
N TYR A 171 6.09 -2.67 16.24
CA TYR A 171 5.49 -3.49 15.19
C TYR A 171 5.84 -2.96 13.80
N SER A 172 5.89 -1.64 13.63
CA SER A 172 6.12 -0.98 12.36
C SER A 172 7.54 -1.16 11.86
N ARG A 173 8.54 -1.29 12.74
CA ARG A 173 9.95 -1.50 12.36
C ARG A 173 10.31 -2.97 12.04
N LEU A 174 9.38 -3.92 12.14
CA LEU A 174 9.71 -5.36 12.06
C LEU A 174 10.34 -5.79 10.74
N SER A 175 10.07 -5.10 9.64
CA SER A 175 10.67 -5.40 8.33
C SER A 175 12.09 -4.86 8.16
N CYS A 176 12.54 -3.99 9.07
CA CYS A 176 13.82 -3.31 8.95
C CYS A 176 15.00 -4.27 9.19
N PRO A 177 16.08 -4.15 8.41
CA PRO A 177 17.32 -4.89 8.64
C PRO A 177 17.90 -4.70 10.06
N PRO A 178 18.52 -5.73 10.66
CA PRO A 178 19.03 -5.68 12.03
C PRO A 178 20.19 -4.70 12.23
N ASP A 179 20.91 -4.34 11.17
CA ASP A 179 22.03 -3.40 11.13
C ASP A 179 21.61 -1.94 10.98
N THR A 180 20.31 -1.66 10.86
CA THR A 180 19.80 -0.30 10.69
C THR A 180 19.66 0.45 12.02
N PRO A 181 19.75 1.80 12.02
CA PRO A 181 19.61 2.62 13.23
C PRO A 181 18.34 2.34 14.02
N VAL A 182 17.22 2.05 13.34
CA VAL A 182 15.95 1.78 14.03
C VAL A 182 15.98 0.54 14.91
N MET A 183 16.94 -0.37 14.69
CA MET A 183 17.10 -1.61 15.44
C MET A 183 18.07 -1.50 16.63
N ALA A 184 18.59 -0.29 16.91
CA ALA A 184 19.43 -0.04 18.08
C ALA A 184 18.77 -0.49 19.38
N LEU A 185 19.55 -1.17 20.24
CA LEU A 185 19.05 -1.83 21.45
C LEU A 185 18.55 -0.85 22.52
N ASP A 186 19.16 0.34 22.59
CA ASP A 186 18.78 1.41 23.51
C ASP A 186 17.67 2.32 22.95
N GLY A 187 17.34 2.17 21.66
CA GLY A 187 16.35 2.97 20.95
C GLY A 187 16.73 4.43 20.72
N ASN A 188 18.00 4.81 20.97
CA ASN A 188 18.46 6.21 20.94
C ASN A 188 19.40 6.51 19.77
N ALA A 189 19.53 5.61 18.80
CA ALA A 189 20.34 5.86 17.62
C ALA A 189 19.83 7.10 16.85
N PRO A 190 20.74 7.97 16.38
CA PRO A 190 20.36 9.11 15.56
C PRO A 190 19.89 8.66 14.17
N ASP A 191 19.20 9.56 13.48
CA ASP A 191 18.89 9.36 12.07
C ASP A 191 20.17 9.29 11.23
N ASN A 192 20.16 8.47 10.17
CA ASN A 192 21.23 8.41 9.18
C ASN A 192 21.11 9.55 8.16
N THR A 193 21.24 10.80 8.64
CA THR A 193 21.04 12.02 7.83
C THR A 193 22.01 12.12 6.66
N ALA A 194 23.21 11.54 6.76
CA ALA A 194 24.19 11.50 5.67
C ALA A 194 23.65 10.83 4.40
N ALA A 195 22.67 9.93 4.52
CA ALA A 195 22.05 9.26 3.38
C ALA A 195 21.05 10.14 2.61
N TYR A 196 20.59 11.25 3.19
CA TYR A 196 19.47 11.99 2.61
C TYR A 196 19.43 13.51 2.82
N ALA A 197 20.28 14.09 3.66
CA ALA A 197 20.27 15.51 3.99
C ALA A 197 21.65 16.16 3.89
N MET A 198 21.70 17.42 3.45
CA MET A 198 22.91 18.23 3.41
C MET A 198 23.10 19.02 4.70
N GLU A 199 24.26 18.92 5.31
CA GLU A 199 24.64 19.74 6.47
C GLU A 199 25.09 21.14 6.04
N PRO A 200 24.94 22.17 6.91
CA PRO A 200 24.30 22.13 8.23
C PRO A 200 22.78 22.37 8.20
N LEU A 201 22.22 22.71 7.05
CA LEU A 201 20.84 23.21 6.94
C LEU A 201 19.76 22.11 6.88
N GLY A 202 20.15 20.85 6.66
CA GLY A 202 19.24 19.71 6.63
C GLY A 202 18.41 19.61 5.35
N PHE A 203 18.87 20.20 4.24
CA PHE A 203 18.16 20.12 2.96
C PHE A 203 18.14 18.68 2.45
N VAL A 204 16.92 18.13 2.27
CA VAL A 204 16.73 16.76 1.82
C VAL A 204 17.03 16.66 0.32
N PHE A 205 18.06 15.88 -0.04
CA PHE A 205 18.41 15.58 -1.44
C PHE A 205 17.88 14.20 -1.88
N ASN A 206 17.54 13.32 -0.94
CA ASN A 206 16.99 11.98 -1.22
C ASN A 206 15.72 11.74 -0.41
N GLN A 207 14.57 12.00 -1.01
CA GLN A 207 13.28 11.87 -0.34
C GLN A 207 13.00 10.42 0.10
N SER A 208 13.33 9.43 -0.74
CA SER A 208 13.09 8.02 -0.44
C SER A 208 13.81 7.61 0.84
N ALA A 209 15.10 7.94 0.97
CA ALA A 209 15.87 7.66 2.17
C ALA A 209 15.42 8.49 3.39
N ALA A 210 15.04 9.77 3.20
CA ALA A 210 14.50 10.60 4.28
C ALA A 210 13.17 10.07 4.84
N SER A 211 12.36 9.44 4.00
CA SER A 211 11.08 8.82 4.37
C SER A 211 11.21 7.38 4.86
N ASP A 212 12.41 6.80 4.77
CA ASP A 212 12.66 5.43 5.21
C ASP A 212 12.78 5.38 6.74
N ILE A 213 11.84 4.68 7.37
CA ILE A 213 11.78 4.55 8.82
C ILE A 213 12.92 3.70 9.38
N CYS A 214 13.50 2.81 8.57
CA CYS A 214 14.62 1.99 9.01
C CYS A 214 15.88 2.83 9.24
N SER A 215 16.02 3.90 8.44
CA SER A 215 17.14 4.84 8.48
C SER A 215 16.89 6.08 9.36
N SER A 216 15.63 6.33 9.76
CA SER A 216 15.22 7.57 10.44
C SER A 216 14.43 7.30 11.73
N PRO A 217 15.08 6.87 12.84
CA PRO A 217 14.39 6.56 14.10
C PRO A 217 13.56 7.72 14.68
N SER A 218 13.91 8.97 14.38
CA SER A 218 13.19 10.16 14.86
C SER A 218 11.74 10.22 14.36
N LEU A 219 11.39 9.52 13.26
CA LEU A 219 10.04 9.47 12.73
C LEU A 219 9.03 8.89 13.73
N ARG A 220 9.47 8.04 14.68
CA ARG A 220 8.69 7.54 15.81
C ARG A 220 7.92 8.66 16.53
N HIS A 221 8.57 9.80 16.72
CA HIS A 221 8.04 10.92 17.48
C HIS A 221 7.32 11.96 16.62
N ARG A 222 7.48 11.88 15.29
CA ARG A 222 6.92 12.85 14.33
C ARG A 222 5.62 12.37 13.68
N LEU A 223 5.43 11.06 13.53
CA LEU A 223 4.27 10.50 12.83
C LEU A 223 3.28 9.89 13.83
N GLY A 224 2.03 10.37 13.79
CA GLY A 224 0.97 9.92 14.70
C GLY A 224 0.63 8.43 14.58
N VAL A 225 0.88 7.84 13.41
CA VAL A 225 0.69 6.40 13.14
C VAL A 225 1.52 5.52 14.07
N PHE A 226 2.68 6.00 14.55
CA PHE A 226 3.56 5.25 15.45
C PHE A 226 3.24 5.44 16.92
N GLN A 227 2.49 6.49 17.26
CA GLN A 227 2.19 6.82 18.65
C GLN A 227 0.95 6.09 19.16
N ARG A 228 -0.25 6.44 18.65
CA ARG A 228 -1.54 5.86 19.05
C ARG A 228 -2.56 6.10 17.93
N PRO A 229 -2.48 5.38 16.81
CA PRO A 229 -3.44 5.53 15.72
C PRO A 229 -4.87 5.19 16.15
N ASN A 230 -5.87 5.80 15.50
CA ASN A 230 -7.28 5.55 15.79
C ASN A 230 -7.71 4.15 15.37
N SER A 231 -7.19 3.66 14.25
CA SER A 231 -7.37 2.27 13.81
C SER A 231 -6.01 1.66 13.53
N PHE A 232 -5.75 0.42 14.00
CA PHE A 232 -4.52 -0.26 13.60
C PHE A 232 -4.66 -1.77 13.68
N LYS A 233 -4.88 -2.38 12.51
CA LYS A 233 -5.00 -3.83 12.38
C LYS A 233 -3.94 -4.32 11.42
N LEU A 234 -2.90 -4.93 11.94
CA LEU A 234 -1.77 -5.38 11.12
C LEU A 234 -1.72 -6.90 10.99
N THR A 235 -0.98 -7.39 10.01
CA THR A 235 -0.59 -8.80 9.92
C THR A 235 0.90 -8.94 9.62
N ASN A 236 1.48 -10.00 10.18
CA ASN A 236 2.87 -10.38 9.91
C ASN A 236 3.01 -11.36 8.75
N LYS A 237 1.93 -11.62 8.01
CA LYS A 237 1.92 -12.48 6.83
C LYS A 237 1.89 -11.61 5.58
N LEU A 238 2.70 -11.97 4.58
CA LEU A 238 2.67 -11.28 3.29
C LEU A 238 1.32 -11.54 2.59
N VAL A 239 0.46 -10.52 2.54
CA VAL A 239 -0.85 -10.58 1.88
C VAL A 239 -0.94 -9.42 0.88
N PRO A 240 -1.47 -9.63 -0.34
CA PRO A 240 -1.63 -8.52 -1.27
C PRO A 240 -2.74 -7.62 -0.72
N MET A 241 -2.37 -6.45 -0.23
CA MET A 241 -3.28 -5.47 0.36
C MET A 241 -3.13 -4.16 -0.38
N PHE A 242 -4.17 -3.69 -1.08
CA PHE A 242 -4.11 -2.40 -1.73
C PHE A 242 -4.43 -1.28 -0.74
N SER A 243 -3.51 -0.34 -0.58
CA SER A 243 -3.64 0.77 0.37
C SER A 243 -3.27 2.09 -0.28
N MET A 244 -3.85 3.18 0.20
CA MET A 244 -3.61 4.52 -0.36
C MET A 244 -2.21 5.05 -0.02
N SER A 245 -1.65 4.62 1.11
CA SER A 245 -0.30 4.98 1.55
C SER A 245 0.22 3.98 2.59
N HIS A 246 1.53 3.94 2.78
CA HIS A 246 2.17 3.16 3.84
C HIS A 246 3.61 3.66 4.09
N PRO A 247 4.18 3.46 5.31
CA PRO A 247 5.61 3.65 5.57
C PRO A 247 6.50 2.65 4.82
N SER A 248 7.79 2.94 4.70
CA SER A 248 8.76 2.12 3.93
C SER A 248 8.86 0.66 4.38
N SER A 249 8.63 0.38 5.66
CA SER A 249 8.70 -0.96 6.24
C SER A 249 7.47 -1.81 5.99
N PHE A 250 6.41 -1.29 5.35
CA PHE A 250 5.17 -2.03 5.09
C PHE A 250 5.14 -2.59 3.66
N GLN A 251 4.45 -3.71 3.48
CA GLN A 251 4.32 -4.41 2.19
C GLN A 251 2.91 -4.27 1.58
N ASP A 252 2.17 -3.26 2.03
CA ASP A 252 0.98 -2.79 1.34
C ASP A 252 1.33 -2.37 -0.11
N ILE A 253 0.39 -2.57 -1.03
CA ILE A 253 0.53 -2.21 -2.45
C ILE A 253 -0.13 -0.85 -2.62
N GLY A 254 0.69 0.18 -2.86
CA GLY A 254 0.23 1.55 -3.07
C GLY A 254 -0.70 1.69 -4.27
N VAL A 255 -1.89 2.28 -4.06
CA VAL A 255 -2.83 2.66 -5.12
C VAL A 255 -3.22 4.14 -5.02
N PRO A 256 -3.63 4.78 -6.14
CA PRO A 256 -4.17 6.13 -6.09
C PRO A 256 -5.34 6.21 -5.11
N SER A 257 -5.36 7.28 -4.30
CA SER A 257 -6.45 7.47 -3.35
C SER A 257 -7.80 7.67 -4.08
N PRO A 258 -8.85 6.90 -3.73
CA PRO A 258 -10.20 7.12 -4.25
C PRO A 258 -10.74 8.53 -3.96
N PHE A 259 -10.16 9.23 -2.98
CA PHE A 259 -10.51 10.60 -2.61
C PHE A 259 -10.46 11.57 -3.80
N TYR A 260 -9.48 11.42 -4.69
CA TYR A 260 -9.33 12.26 -5.89
C TYR A 260 -10.34 11.94 -7.01
N TYR A 261 -11.03 10.79 -6.93
CA TYR A 261 -11.98 10.32 -7.94
C TYR A 261 -13.44 10.41 -7.50
N GLY A 262 -13.68 10.60 -6.20
CA GLY A 262 -14.99 10.71 -5.58
C GLY A 262 -15.45 12.14 -5.26
N ASP A 263 -14.82 13.16 -5.86
CA ASP A 263 -15.16 14.59 -5.69
C ASP A 263 -15.24 15.05 -4.21
N MET A 264 -14.46 14.41 -3.34
CA MET A 264 -14.50 14.63 -1.89
C MET A 264 -13.96 16.01 -1.46
N SER A 265 -13.20 16.67 -2.33
CA SER A 265 -12.80 18.07 -2.19
C SER A 265 -12.62 18.70 -3.56
N SER A 266 -13.26 19.85 -3.78
CA SER A 266 -13.01 20.70 -4.95
C SER A 266 -12.09 21.86 -4.58
N PHE A 267 -11.27 22.29 -5.54
CA PHE A 267 -10.59 23.57 -5.44
C PHE A 267 -11.62 24.68 -5.62
N ASP A 268 -11.64 25.62 -4.67
CA ASP A 268 -12.47 26.83 -4.75
C ASP A 268 -11.60 28.00 -5.24
N PRO A 269 -11.74 28.43 -6.51
CA PRO A 269 -10.96 29.53 -7.04
C PRO A 269 -11.30 30.87 -6.38
N GLU A 270 -12.54 31.07 -5.91
CA GLU A 270 -13.02 32.34 -5.36
C GLU A 270 -12.38 32.66 -4.01
N SER A 271 -12.10 31.63 -3.20
CA SER A 271 -11.37 31.79 -1.93
C SER A 271 -9.85 31.64 -2.09
N SER A 272 -9.36 31.43 -3.31
CA SER A 272 -7.94 31.22 -3.55
C SER A 272 -7.17 32.53 -3.68
N VAL A 273 -6.05 32.64 -2.95
CA VAL A 273 -5.12 33.78 -3.08
C VAL A 273 -4.11 33.47 -4.19
N PRO A 274 -3.93 34.37 -5.18
CA PRO A 274 -2.89 34.24 -6.21
C PRO A 274 -1.52 33.99 -5.60
N TRP A 275 -0.67 33.22 -6.28
CA TRP A 275 0.63 32.81 -5.74
C TRP A 275 1.50 34.00 -5.34
N GLU A 276 1.51 35.03 -6.17
CA GLU A 276 2.27 36.27 -6.04
C GLU A 276 1.82 37.12 -4.84
N GLU A 277 0.58 36.94 -4.39
CA GLU A 277 -0.02 37.66 -3.27
C GLU A 277 0.05 36.89 -1.95
N LYS A 278 0.52 35.64 -1.97
CA LYS A 278 0.71 34.85 -0.75
C LYS A 278 1.82 35.48 0.08
N LYS A 279 1.56 35.65 1.39
CA LYS A 279 2.59 36.13 2.31
C LYS A 279 3.67 35.05 2.46
N PRO A 280 4.95 35.43 2.61
CA PRO A 280 6.05 34.49 2.81
C PRO A 280 6.00 33.90 4.23
N GLN A 281 5.04 33.01 4.46
CA GLN A 281 4.74 32.38 5.74
C GLN A 281 4.52 30.87 5.56
N ILE A 282 4.72 30.12 6.64
CA ILE A 282 4.38 28.70 6.68
C ILE A 282 2.90 28.57 7.00
N TYR A 283 2.17 27.91 6.11
CA TYR A 283 0.75 27.64 6.27
C TYR A 283 0.56 26.16 6.62
N TRP A 284 -0.10 25.89 7.75
CA TRP A 284 -0.57 24.55 8.04
C TRP A 284 -1.88 24.29 7.28
N ARG A 285 -1.93 23.20 6.50
CA ARG A 285 -3.14 22.77 5.80
C ARG A 285 -3.49 21.35 6.23
N GLY A 286 -4.68 21.19 6.79
CA GLY A 286 -5.21 19.90 7.22
C GLY A 286 -5.71 19.94 8.65
N ARG A 287 -6.58 18.99 8.99
CA ARG A 287 -6.95 18.73 10.38
C ARG A 287 -5.94 17.77 10.99
N THR A 288 -5.71 17.86 12.29
CA THR A 288 -4.97 16.83 13.02
C THR A 288 -5.85 15.59 13.10
N THR A 289 -5.69 14.66 12.16
CA THR A 289 -6.48 13.42 12.05
C THR A 289 -5.60 12.20 12.28
N GLY A 290 -6.21 11.07 12.63
CA GLY A 290 -5.54 9.76 12.67
C GLY A 290 -4.81 9.40 13.97
N GLY A 291 -4.51 10.36 14.86
CA GLY A 291 -3.92 10.10 16.17
C GLY A 291 -4.91 10.23 17.34
N HIS A 292 -4.81 9.34 18.32
CA HIS A 292 -5.58 9.35 19.56
C HIS A 292 -4.75 9.95 20.70
N SER A 293 -5.20 11.09 21.23
CA SER A 293 -4.65 11.70 22.44
C SER A 293 -5.61 11.50 23.59
N GLN A 294 -5.11 11.05 24.74
CA GLN A 294 -5.86 11.12 25.98
C GLN A 294 -5.66 12.51 26.59
N SER A 295 -6.72 13.13 27.09
CA SER A 295 -6.59 14.35 27.89
C SER A 295 -5.79 14.01 29.15
N SER A 296 -4.69 14.71 29.39
CA SER A 296 -4.04 14.72 30.70
C SER A 296 -5.02 15.29 31.72
N SER A 297 -5.47 14.47 32.67
CA SER A 297 -6.07 14.91 33.93
C SER A 297 -5.02 15.50 34.84
#